data_AF-A0A0M9EEM1-F1
#
_entry.id   AF-A0A0M9EEM1-F1
#
_cell.length_a   1.000
_cell.length_b   1.000
_cell.length_c   1.000
_cell.angle_alpha   90.00
_cell.angle_beta   90.00
_cell.angle_gamma   90.00
#
_symmetry.space_group_name_H-M   'P 1'
#
loop_
_entity.id
_entity.type
_entity.pdbx_description
1 polymer ?
#
loop_
_entity_poly.entity_id
_entity_poly.type
_entity_poly.pdbx_seq_one_letter_code
_entity_poly.pdbx_strand_id
1 'polypeptide(L)'
;MVKYLNPIDQLFELNRELIPLLDKFEHSIIVVGGQALYYWINYYHDFHVQIYDEQIKSIDIDYAAKLNDARQLPKGWNIDVYNEAKDSPPPSLATILLTNKGKIKNKDGSLFIDTDEYLRKNQLKANIVDIIDFPIGFSHKDFNDSKKLELYTECFEYPKKWECPPNPKLRILNPISCLKSRLCNISAEIKDIQTEKERIKAIRIPIHAFLEQKFKTNKFRVAKKYIDYFLKIIESSDGLKMETLHSISLLNIVKSLKADVLNKVDYIPEKYLRNHNLITFPFVFSDKRFF
;
A
#
# COMPACT_ATOMS: atom_id res chain seq x y z
N MET A 1 -0.56 23.03 24.40
CA MET A 1 0.04 21.93 23.60
C MET A 1 -0.55 22.04 22.20
N VAL A 2 0.27 21.99 21.15
CA VAL A 2 -0.24 22.03 19.77
C VAL A 2 -0.98 20.71 19.50
N LYS A 3 -2.23 20.80 19.06
CA LYS A 3 -3.03 19.63 18.67
C LYS A 3 -2.81 19.37 17.19
N TYR A 4 -2.44 18.15 16.83
CA TYR A 4 -2.19 17.74 15.46
C TYR A 4 -2.67 16.32 15.21
N LEU A 5 -2.94 16.02 13.95
CA LEU A 5 -3.31 14.68 13.50
C LEU A 5 -2.04 13.87 13.25
N ASN A 6 -2.00 12.63 13.74
CA ASN A 6 -0.95 11.70 13.33
C ASN A 6 -1.08 11.38 11.81
N PRO A 7 -0.06 10.81 11.16
CA PRO A 7 -0.08 10.61 9.72
C PRO A 7 -1.27 9.79 9.21
N ILE A 8 -1.67 8.71 9.89
CA ILE A 8 -2.79 7.87 9.42
C ILE A 8 -4.14 8.57 9.60
N ASP A 9 -4.31 9.36 10.66
CA ASP A 9 -5.50 10.17 10.86
C ASP A 9 -5.62 11.28 9.80
N GLN A 10 -4.49 11.87 9.38
CA GLN A 10 -4.48 12.81 8.24
C GLN A 10 -4.98 12.13 6.96
N LEU A 11 -4.53 10.90 6.67
CA LEU A 11 -5.01 10.12 5.53
C LEU A 11 -6.53 9.89 5.60
N PHE A 12 -7.04 9.42 6.75
CA PHE A 12 -8.48 9.19 6.94
C PHE A 12 -9.30 10.47 6.75
N GLU A 13 -8.86 11.57 7.33
CA GLU A 13 -9.53 12.87 7.21
C GLU A 13 -9.56 13.38 5.77
N LEU A 14 -8.43 13.35 5.06
CA LEU A 14 -8.36 13.75 3.65
C LEU A 14 -9.28 12.88 2.78
N ASN A 15 -9.26 11.57 2.98
CA ASN A 15 -10.13 10.65 2.26
C ASN A 15 -11.61 10.90 2.56
N ARG A 16 -11.96 11.20 3.81
CA ARG A 16 -13.35 11.51 4.19
C ARG A 16 -13.84 12.79 3.51
N GLU A 17 -12.99 13.81 3.42
CA GLU A 17 -13.32 15.06 2.74
C GLU A 17 -13.54 14.90 1.24
N LEU A 18 -12.99 13.85 0.61
CA LEU A 18 -13.24 13.54 -0.80
C LEU A 18 -14.60 12.90 -1.05
N ILE A 19 -15.25 12.28 -0.05
CA ILE A 19 -16.51 11.53 -0.22
C ILE A 19 -17.57 12.31 -1.02
N PRO A 20 -17.87 13.59 -0.72
CA PRO A 20 -18.89 14.35 -1.44
C PRO A 20 -18.54 14.65 -2.90
N LEU A 21 -17.30 14.40 -3.32
CA LEU A 21 -16.81 14.65 -4.67
C LEU A 21 -16.55 13.37 -5.46
N LEU A 22 -16.70 12.18 -4.87
CA LEU A 22 -16.29 10.93 -5.50
C LEU A 22 -16.98 10.66 -6.85
N ASP A 23 -18.24 11.04 -6.98
CA ASP A 23 -19.02 10.89 -8.23
C ASP A 23 -18.55 11.82 -9.35
N LYS A 24 -17.73 12.83 -9.04
CA LYS A 24 -17.18 13.78 -10.02
C LYS A 24 -15.84 13.32 -10.59
N PHE A 25 -15.20 12.31 -10.00
CA PHE A 25 -13.96 11.76 -10.53
C PHE A 25 -14.25 10.78 -11.67
N GLU A 26 -13.55 10.98 -12.79
CA GLU A 26 -13.64 10.09 -13.95
C GLU A 26 -13.00 8.73 -13.65
N HIS A 27 -11.89 8.72 -12.91
CA HIS A 27 -11.14 7.53 -12.52
C HIS A 27 -11.09 7.37 -11.00
N SER A 28 -10.63 6.21 -10.53
CA SER A 28 -10.39 6.01 -9.11
C SER A 28 -9.19 6.82 -8.64
N ILE A 29 -9.32 7.46 -7.48
CA ILE A 29 -8.21 8.00 -6.68
C ILE A 29 -7.67 6.86 -5.83
N ILE A 30 -6.37 6.60 -5.88
CA ILE A 30 -5.77 5.42 -5.25
C ILE A 30 -4.73 5.86 -4.23
N VAL A 31 -4.91 5.51 -2.96
CA VAL A 31 -3.87 5.68 -1.94
C VAL A 31 -2.70 4.74 -2.26
N VAL A 32 -1.49 5.29 -2.36
CA VAL A 32 -0.27 4.56 -2.69
C VAL A 32 0.83 4.87 -1.67
N GLY A 33 2.08 4.55 -2.01
CA GLY A 33 3.23 5.00 -1.23
C GLY A 33 3.35 4.34 0.14
N GLY A 34 4.06 5.01 1.05
CA GLY A 34 4.36 4.46 2.38
C GLY A 34 3.11 4.37 3.24
N GLN A 35 2.18 5.30 3.05
CA GLN A 35 0.90 5.35 3.77
C GLN A 35 -0.03 4.19 3.42
N ALA A 36 -0.06 3.73 2.16
CA ALA A 36 -0.83 2.52 1.82
C ALA A 36 -0.33 1.28 2.58
N LEU A 37 1.00 1.13 2.70
CA LEU A 37 1.61 0.03 3.48
C LEU A 37 1.29 0.17 4.98
N TYR A 38 1.45 1.36 5.53
CA TYR A 38 1.19 1.62 6.94
C TYR A 38 -0.29 1.43 7.28
N TYR A 39 -1.21 1.82 6.40
CA TYR A 39 -2.63 1.54 6.52
C TYR A 39 -2.89 0.04 6.72
N TRP A 40 -2.32 -0.83 5.90
CA TRP A 40 -2.57 -2.28 6.01
C TRP A 40 -1.98 -2.91 7.26
N ILE A 41 -0.84 -2.42 7.73
CA ILE A 41 -0.27 -2.86 9.01
C ILE A 41 -1.21 -2.54 10.17
N ASN A 42 -1.80 -1.34 10.16
CA ASN A 42 -2.81 -0.96 11.16
C ASN A 42 -4.13 -1.71 10.97
N TYR A 43 -4.57 -1.91 9.74
CA TYR A 43 -5.83 -2.59 9.43
C TYR A 43 -5.84 -4.03 9.94
N TYR A 44 -4.73 -4.75 9.75
CA TYR A 44 -4.56 -6.13 10.24
C TYR A 44 -3.87 -6.20 11.61
N HIS A 45 -3.85 -5.11 12.37
CA HIS A 45 -3.19 -5.03 13.67
C HIS A 45 -3.63 -6.17 14.60
N ASP A 46 -4.93 -6.44 14.72
CA ASP A 46 -5.47 -7.45 15.63
C ASP A 46 -5.03 -8.89 15.33
N PHE A 47 -4.46 -9.13 14.15
CA PHE A 47 -3.90 -10.43 13.76
C PHE A 47 -2.46 -10.64 14.26
N HIS A 48 -1.83 -9.66 14.92
CA HIS A 48 -0.44 -9.76 15.37
C HIS A 48 -0.05 -8.83 16.52
N VAL A 49 1.14 -9.07 17.08
CA VAL A 49 1.80 -8.11 17.99
C VAL A 49 2.19 -6.88 17.19
N GLN A 50 1.86 -5.70 17.72
CA GLN A 50 2.12 -4.43 17.09
C GLN A 50 3.60 -4.29 16.69
N ILE A 51 3.84 -4.11 15.40
CA ILE A 51 5.18 -3.71 14.91
C ILE A 51 5.33 -2.21 15.20
N TYR A 52 5.84 -1.88 16.38
CA TYR A 52 6.26 -0.52 16.71
C TYR A 52 7.65 -0.26 16.10
N ASP A 53 7.68 -0.03 14.79
CA ASP A 53 8.89 0.42 14.13
C ASP A 53 8.66 1.78 13.47
N GLU A 54 9.36 2.80 13.98
CA GLU A 54 9.35 4.14 13.41
C GLU A 54 9.84 4.16 11.95
N GLN A 55 10.66 3.19 11.54
CA GLN A 55 11.17 3.07 10.17
C GLN A 55 10.07 2.72 9.16
N ILE A 56 8.93 2.20 9.63
CA ILE A 56 7.81 1.79 8.76
C ILE A 56 6.82 2.94 8.57
N LYS A 57 6.76 3.88 9.51
CA LYS A 57 5.86 5.03 9.44
C LYS A 57 6.18 5.85 8.18
N SER A 58 5.13 6.42 7.60
CA SER A 58 5.23 7.33 6.46
C SER A 58 4.42 8.56 6.79
N ILE A 59 5.04 9.73 6.66
CA ILE A 59 4.39 11.02 6.92
C ILE A 59 3.74 11.54 5.65
N ASP A 60 4.50 11.46 4.55
CA ASP A 60 4.05 11.83 3.22
C ASP A 60 2.86 10.95 2.82
N ILE A 61 1.85 11.61 2.26
CA ILE A 61 0.64 10.97 1.75
C ILE A 61 0.73 10.99 0.23
N ASP A 62 0.74 9.79 -0.35
CA ASP A 62 0.84 9.63 -1.79
C ASP A 62 -0.50 9.13 -2.37
N TYR A 63 -0.95 9.75 -3.45
CA TYR A 63 -2.04 9.24 -4.27
C TYR A 63 -1.60 8.99 -5.71
N ALA A 64 -2.12 7.92 -6.33
CA ALA A 64 -2.12 7.78 -7.76
C ALA A 64 -3.47 8.26 -8.33
N ALA A 65 -3.41 9.17 -9.30
CA ALA A 65 -4.59 9.73 -9.95
C ALA A 65 -4.28 10.21 -11.38
N LYS A 66 -5.31 10.37 -12.21
CA LYS A 66 -5.16 11.07 -13.50
C LYS A 66 -5.11 12.57 -13.29
N LEU A 67 -4.37 13.28 -14.13
CA LEU A 67 -4.16 14.73 -14.00
C LEU A 67 -5.47 15.53 -13.89
N ASN A 68 -6.49 15.18 -14.68
CA ASN A 68 -7.80 15.85 -14.62
C ASN A 68 -8.50 15.65 -13.26
N ASP A 69 -8.43 14.44 -12.70
CA ASP A 69 -8.99 14.14 -11.38
C ASP A 69 -8.13 14.75 -10.26
N ALA A 70 -6.80 14.73 -10.40
CA ALA A 70 -5.83 15.32 -9.48
C ALA A 70 -6.07 16.82 -9.26
N ARG A 71 -6.40 17.56 -10.33
CA ARG A 71 -6.74 19.00 -10.27
C ARG A 71 -7.98 19.31 -9.43
N GLN A 72 -8.85 18.33 -9.19
CA GLN A 72 -10.03 18.50 -8.35
C GLN A 72 -9.76 18.25 -6.86
N LEU A 73 -8.66 17.56 -6.50
CA LEU A 73 -8.33 17.21 -5.12
C LEU A 73 -8.15 18.42 -4.19
N PRO A 74 -7.41 19.50 -4.56
CA PRO A 74 -7.27 20.67 -3.70
C PRO A 74 -8.62 21.31 -3.34
N LYS A 75 -9.57 21.32 -4.28
CA LYS A 75 -10.93 21.82 -4.03
C LYS A 75 -11.67 20.95 -3.02
N GLY A 76 -11.52 19.62 -3.09
CA GLY A 76 -12.10 18.69 -2.11
C GLY A 76 -11.55 18.87 -0.72
N TRP A 77 -10.26 19.16 -0.61
CA TRP A 77 -9.59 19.37 0.67
C TRP A 77 -9.63 20.82 1.17
N ASN A 78 -10.29 21.72 0.43
CA ASN A 78 -10.33 23.15 0.72
C ASN A 78 -8.93 23.75 0.91
N ILE A 79 -8.08 23.59 -0.12
CA ILE A 79 -6.67 24.01 -0.17
C ILE A 79 -6.46 25.01 -1.31
N ASP A 80 -5.67 26.04 -1.06
CA ASP A 80 -5.41 27.11 -2.04
C ASP A 80 -4.12 26.87 -2.86
N VAL A 81 -3.18 26.10 -2.32
CA VAL A 81 -1.85 25.89 -2.93
C VAL A 81 -1.80 24.53 -3.61
N TYR A 82 -1.67 24.56 -4.93
CA TYR A 82 -1.46 23.40 -5.79
C TYR A 82 -0.30 23.72 -6.73
N ASN A 83 0.73 22.87 -6.71
CA ASN A 83 1.87 22.99 -7.61
C ASN A 83 1.85 21.79 -8.56
N GLU A 84 1.76 22.04 -9.87
CA GLU A 84 2.09 21.02 -10.86
C GLU A 84 3.60 20.75 -10.75
N ALA A 85 3.96 19.48 -10.57
CA ALA A 85 5.32 19.12 -10.21
C ALA A 85 6.29 19.23 -11.40
N LYS A 86 7.59 19.35 -11.07
CA LYS A 86 8.71 19.34 -12.01
C LYS A 86 9.53 18.05 -11.82
N ASP A 87 9.87 17.42 -12.94
CA ASP A 87 10.73 16.24 -13.14
C ASP A 87 11.46 15.65 -11.92
N SER A 88 10.87 14.62 -11.27
CA SER A 88 11.58 13.69 -10.35
C SER A 88 10.92 12.30 -10.38
N PRO A 89 11.65 11.17 -10.37
CA PRO A 89 11.03 9.84 -10.55
C PRO A 89 10.50 9.17 -9.26
N PRO A 90 9.32 8.49 -9.28
CA PRO A 90 8.32 8.56 -10.33
C PRO A 90 7.80 9.99 -10.48
N PRO A 91 7.59 10.51 -11.71
CA PRO A 91 7.16 11.89 -11.94
C PRO A 91 5.91 12.17 -11.12
N SER A 92 6.08 12.94 -10.05
CA SER A 92 4.98 13.62 -9.39
C SER A 92 4.24 14.41 -10.48
N LEU A 93 2.94 14.19 -10.57
CA LEU A 93 2.04 15.01 -11.36
C LEU A 93 1.79 16.35 -10.65
N ALA A 94 1.65 16.29 -9.32
CA ALA A 94 1.42 17.46 -8.51
C ALA A 94 1.83 17.24 -7.07
N THR A 95 2.20 18.34 -6.42
CA THR A 95 2.47 18.38 -4.98
C THR A 95 1.54 19.41 -4.35
N ILE A 96 0.82 18.99 -3.31
CA ILE A 96 -0.21 19.78 -2.64
C ILE A 96 0.25 20.05 -1.21
N LEU A 97 0.46 21.31 -0.89
CA LEU A 97 0.78 21.74 0.47
C LEU A 97 -0.52 21.95 1.25
N LEU A 98 -0.69 21.25 2.38
CA LEU A 98 -1.93 21.28 3.18
C LEU A 98 -2.11 22.61 3.90
N THR A 99 -2.42 23.66 3.15
CA THR A 99 -2.62 25.04 3.60
C THR A 99 -3.87 25.66 2.99
N ASN A 100 -4.52 26.52 3.77
CA ASN A 100 -5.65 27.32 3.34
C ASN A 100 -5.45 28.75 3.83
N LYS A 101 -5.48 29.71 2.92
CA LYS A 101 -5.26 31.15 3.15
C LYS A 101 -3.98 31.42 3.93
N GLY A 102 -2.90 30.73 3.55
CA GLY A 102 -1.58 30.83 4.18
C GLY A 102 -1.47 30.20 5.58
N LYS A 103 -2.51 29.51 6.07
CA LYS A 103 -2.50 28.80 7.35
C LYS A 103 -2.45 27.29 7.11
N ILE A 104 -1.78 26.56 8.01
CA ILE A 104 -1.81 25.09 8.01
C ILE A 104 -3.26 24.63 8.11
N LYS A 105 -3.65 23.67 7.24
CA LYS A 105 -4.98 23.07 7.26
C LYS A 105 -5.27 22.53 8.67
N ASN A 106 -6.50 22.71 9.13
CA ASN A 106 -6.94 22.22 10.41
C ASN A 106 -8.29 21.51 10.31
N LYS A 107 -8.54 20.61 11.24
CA LYS A 107 -9.82 19.97 11.48
C LYS A 107 -10.06 19.89 12.98
N ASP A 108 -11.11 20.55 13.46
CA ASP A 108 -11.53 20.53 14.88
C ASP A 108 -10.37 20.84 15.85
N GLY A 109 -9.60 21.87 15.50
CA GLY A 109 -8.42 22.34 16.22
C GLY A 109 -7.16 21.49 16.03
N SER A 110 -7.20 20.41 15.24
CA SER A 110 -6.06 19.53 14.97
C SER A 110 -5.42 19.91 13.63
N LEU A 111 -4.12 20.20 13.63
CA LEU A 111 -3.37 20.59 12.43
C LEU A 111 -2.93 19.39 11.58
N PHE A 112 -2.87 19.59 10.26
CA PHE A 112 -2.27 18.66 9.29
C PHE A 112 -0.80 19.04 9.07
N ILE A 113 0.09 18.48 9.89
CA ILE A 113 1.51 18.83 9.91
C ILE A 113 2.40 17.69 9.46
N ASP A 114 3.59 18.04 8.99
CA ASP A 114 4.72 17.13 8.98
C ASP A 114 5.12 16.83 10.43
N THR A 115 4.82 15.61 10.88
CA THR A 115 5.07 15.22 12.27
C THR A 115 6.55 15.00 12.57
N ASP A 116 7.39 14.66 11.59
CA ASP A 116 8.83 14.47 11.82
C ASP A 116 9.50 15.82 12.01
N GLU A 117 9.16 16.81 11.19
CA GLU A 117 9.65 18.18 11.34
C GLU A 117 9.24 18.78 12.70
N TYR A 118 8.00 18.50 13.14
CA TYR A 118 7.55 18.95 14.45
C TYR A 118 8.27 18.22 15.60
N LEU A 119 8.31 16.88 15.58
CA LEU A 119 8.87 16.09 16.68
C LEU A 119 10.39 16.21 16.79
N ARG A 120 11.11 16.29 15.66
CA ARG A 120 12.58 16.36 15.67
C ARG A 120 13.14 17.78 15.75
N LYS A 121 12.45 18.75 15.14
CA LYS A 121 12.96 20.13 15.00
C LYS A 121 12.09 21.18 15.69
N ASN A 122 10.96 20.80 16.29
CA ASN A 122 9.97 21.71 16.86
C ASN A 122 9.48 22.75 15.84
N GLN A 123 9.40 22.38 14.57
CA GLN A 123 8.95 23.25 13.48
C GLN A 123 7.54 22.86 13.02
N LEU A 124 6.62 23.81 13.05
CA LEU A 124 5.28 23.62 12.49
C LEU A 124 5.30 23.85 10.99
N LYS A 125 5.32 22.77 10.22
CA LYS A 125 5.20 22.78 8.76
C LYS A 125 3.94 22.02 8.37
N ALA A 126 3.23 22.54 7.36
CA ALA A 126 2.12 21.81 6.77
C ALA A 126 2.63 20.51 6.15
N ASN A 127 1.85 19.44 6.28
CA ASN A 127 2.16 18.20 5.58
C ASN A 127 1.99 18.39 4.07
N ILE A 128 2.60 17.49 3.31
CA ILE A 128 2.56 17.48 1.86
C ILE A 128 1.82 16.22 1.39
N VAL A 129 1.00 16.40 0.35
CA VAL A 129 0.40 15.32 -0.40
C VAL A 129 1.02 15.28 -1.79
N ASP A 130 1.59 14.15 -2.16
CA ASP A 130 2.13 13.94 -3.50
C ASP A 130 1.14 13.17 -4.36
N ILE A 131 0.96 13.61 -5.60
CA ILE A 131 0.11 12.97 -6.59
C ILE A 131 1.00 12.47 -7.71
N ILE A 132 1.01 11.16 -7.92
CA ILE A 132 1.74 10.49 -9.00
C ILE A 132 0.75 9.93 -10.03
N ASP A 133 1.20 9.60 -11.24
CA ASP A 133 0.31 8.92 -12.19
C ASP A 133 0.13 7.44 -11.83
N PHE A 134 1.24 6.77 -11.50
CA PHE A 134 1.23 5.38 -11.04
C PHE A 134 2.46 5.06 -10.18
N PRO A 135 2.32 4.14 -9.21
CA PRO A 135 3.44 3.66 -8.39
C PRO A 135 4.46 2.89 -9.22
N ILE A 136 5.74 2.92 -8.80
CA ILE A 136 6.80 2.14 -9.44
C ILE A 136 6.45 0.65 -9.51
N GLY A 137 6.87 0.00 -10.58
CA GLY A 137 6.54 -1.41 -10.87
C GLY A 137 5.19 -1.59 -11.56
N PHE A 138 4.42 -0.52 -11.76
CA PHE A 138 3.16 -0.53 -12.50
C PHE A 138 3.24 0.38 -13.73
N SER A 139 2.19 0.34 -14.54
CA SER A 139 1.98 1.19 -15.70
C SER A 139 0.59 1.82 -15.67
N HIS A 140 0.34 2.88 -16.44
CA HIS A 140 -1.02 3.45 -16.53
C HIS A 140 -2.10 2.41 -16.88
N LYS A 141 -1.76 1.42 -17.72
CA LYS A 141 -2.71 0.38 -18.16
C LYS A 141 -3.14 -0.54 -17.02
N ASP A 142 -2.37 -0.61 -15.94
CA ASP A 142 -2.69 -1.44 -14.79
C ASP A 142 -3.84 -0.89 -13.95
N PHE A 143 -4.12 0.41 -14.04
CA PHE A 143 -5.21 1.08 -13.30
C PHE A 143 -6.38 1.50 -14.18
N ASN A 144 -6.25 1.44 -15.51
CA ASN A 144 -7.34 1.70 -16.47
C ASN A 144 -8.15 0.44 -16.83
N ASP A 145 -7.59 -0.76 -16.64
CA ASP A 145 -8.32 -2.02 -16.81
C ASP A 145 -9.03 -2.38 -15.51
N SER A 146 -10.36 -2.54 -15.55
CA SER A 146 -11.16 -2.78 -14.33
C SER A 146 -10.77 -4.05 -13.59
N LYS A 147 -10.42 -5.14 -14.30
CA LYS A 147 -10.03 -6.41 -13.68
C LYS A 147 -8.67 -6.30 -13.00
N LYS A 148 -7.74 -5.56 -13.60
CA LYS A 148 -6.44 -5.28 -13.00
C LYS A 148 -6.56 -4.34 -11.81
N LEU A 149 -7.37 -3.29 -11.93
CA LEU A 149 -7.66 -2.37 -10.83
C LEU A 149 -8.18 -3.15 -9.62
N GLU A 150 -9.19 -4.01 -9.80
CA GLU A 150 -9.72 -4.88 -8.74
C GLU A 150 -8.69 -5.87 -8.17
N LEU A 151 -7.77 -6.37 -9.00
CA LEU A 151 -6.72 -7.28 -8.56
C LEU A 151 -5.62 -6.57 -7.75
N TYR A 152 -5.34 -5.31 -8.04
CA TYR A 152 -4.22 -4.56 -7.45
C TYR A 152 -4.61 -3.65 -6.29
N THR A 153 -5.91 -3.40 -6.11
CA THR A 153 -6.40 -2.44 -5.12
C THR A 153 -7.66 -2.92 -4.44
N GLU A 154 -7.91 -2.43 -3.23
CA GLU A 154 -9.17 -2.57 -2.52
C GLU A 154 -9.89 -1.22 -2.45
N CYS A 155 -11.19 -1.21 -2.18
CA CYS A 155 -11.85 0.02 -1.75
C CYS A 155 -11.23 0.47 -0.43
N PHE A 156 -11.02 1.77 -0.26
CA PHE A 156 -10.52 2.30 1.01
C PHE A 156 -11.60 2.13 2.09
N GLU A 157 -11.24 1.54 3.23
CA GLU A 157 -12.15 1.35 4.35
C GLU A 157 -11.81 2.32 5.48
N TYR A 158 -12.85 2.79 6.18
CA TYR A 158 -12.69 3.68 7.33
C TYR A 158 -12.84 2.88 8.63
N PRO A 159 -12.30 3.40 9.77
CA PRO A 159 -12.61 2.84 11.06
C PRO A 159 -14.13 2.80 11.28
N LYS A 160 -14.66 1.69 11.82
CA LYS A 160 -16.11 1.48 11.98
C LYS A 160 -16.84 2.65 12.64
N LYS A 161 -16.20 3.30 13.62
CA LYS A 161 -16.69 4.50 14.34
C LYS A 161 -16.98 5.72 13.45
N TRP A 162 -16.54 5.74 12.20
CA TRP A 162 -16.74 6.85 11.27
C TRP A 162 -17.96 6.66 10.36
N GLU A 163 -18.57 5.46 10.34
CA GLU A 163 -19.80 5.18 9.58
C GLU A 163 -19.74 5.58 8.09
N CYS A 164 -18.53 5.58 7.52
CA CYS A 164 -18.30 5.92 6.11
C CYS A 164 -18.22 4.64 5.27
N PRO A 165 -19.15 4.38 4.34
CA PRO A 165 -19.10 3.19 3.50
C PRO A 165 -17.94 3.27 2.50
N PRO A 166 -17.28 2.14 2.17
CA PRO A 166 -16.28 2.09 1.11
C PRO A 166 -16.86 2.48 -0.26
N ASN A 167 -16.08 3.18 -1.08
CA ASN A 167 -16.51 3.64 -2.41
C ASN A 167 -15.54 3.16 -3.51
N PRO A 168 -16.02 2.66 -4.66
CA PRO A 168 -15.16 2.14 -5.73
C PRO A 168 -14.23 3.20 -6.38
N LYS A 169 -14.54 4.49 -6.27
CA LYS A 169 -13.69 5.60 -6.75
C LYS A 169 -12.60 6.01 -5.77
N LEU A 170 -12.65 5.54 -4.54
CA LEU A 170 -11.60 5.76 -3.55
C LEU A 170 -10.99 4.42 -3.15
N ARG A 171 -9.80 4.16 -3.65
CA ARG A 171 -9.14 2.86 -3.56
C ARG A 171 -7.80 2.98 -2.85
N ILE A 172 -7.21 1.85 -2.53
CA ILE A 172 -5.88 1.75 -1.93
C ILE A 172 -5.16 0.54 -2.52
N LEU A 173 -3.87 0.66 -2.82
CA LEU A 173 -3.07 -0.51 -3.23
C LEU A 173 -3.21 -1.60 -2.18
N ASN A 174 -3.52 -2.82 -2.61
CA ASN A 174 -3.62 -3.93 -1.66
C ASN A 174 -2.22 -4.37 -1.17
N PRO A 175 -2.12 -5.18 -0.10
CA PRO A 175 -0.83 -5.55 0.50
C PRO A 175 0.16 -6.19 -0.49
N ILE A 176 -0.33 -7.01 -1.43
CA ILE A 176 0.50 -7.68 -2.45
C ILE A 176 1.07 -6.64 -3.43
N SER A 177 0.24 -5.69 -3.85
CA SER A 177 0.66 -4.59 -4.73
C SER A 177 1.59 -3.60 -4.03
N CYS A 178 1.42 -3.37 -2.74
CA CYS A 178 2.39 -2.64 -1.91
C CYS A 178 3.76 -3.34 -1.97
N LEU A 179 3.83 -4.66 -1.72
CA LEU A 179 5.08 -5.42 -1.82
C LEU A 179 5.73 -5.25 -3.20
N LYS A 180 4.97 -5.40 -4.29
CA LYS A 180 5.50 -5.24 -5.65
C LYS A 180 6.18 -3.88 -5.83
N SER A 181 5.53 -2.80 -5.38
CA SER A 181 6.11 -1.46 -5.49
C SER A 181 7.41 -1.33 -4.68
N ARG A 182 7.48 -1.91 -3.48
CA ARG A 182 8.69 -1.90 -2.63
C ARG A 182 9.85 -2.67 -3.23
N LEU A 183 9.58 -3.83 -3.82
CA LEU A 183 10.60 -4.60 -4.55
C LEU A 183 11.21 -3.77 -5.69
N CYS A 184 10.37 -3.08 -6.46
CA CYS A 184 10.86 -2.23 -7.54
C CYS A 184 11.60 -0.99 -7.04
N ASN A 185 11.23 -0.41 -5.89
CA ASN A 185 12.01 0.69 -5.28
C ASN A 185 13.45 0.25 -4.94
N ILE A 186 13.61 -0.94 -4.38
CA ILE A 186 14.94 -1.50 -4.06
C ILE A 186 15.72 -1.75 -5.34
N SER A 187 15.13 -2.43 -6.32
CA SER A 187 15.83 -2.75 -7.57
C SER A 187 16.19 -1.51 -8.40
N ALA A 188 15.46 -0.41 -8.26
CA ALA A 188 15.75 0.85 -8.93
C ALA A 188 16.64 1.79 -8.11
N GLU A 189 17.00 1.42 -6.87
CA GLU A 189 17.83 2.23 -5.96
C GLU A 189 17.31 3.66 -5.71
N ILE A 190 15.99 3.86 -5.78
CA ILE A 190 15.36 5.19 -5.67
C ILE A 190 15.09 5.58 -4.20
N LYS A 191 14.96 4.59 -3.31
CA LYS A 191 14.66 4.78 -1.89
C LYS A 191 15.71 4.08 -1.02
N ASP A 192 15.77 4.50 0.25
CA ASP A 192 16.65 3.86 1.22
C ASP A 192 16.37 2.36 1.34
N ILE A 193 17.35 1.54 0.95
CA ILE A 193 17.21 0.09 0.86
C ILE A 193 16.89 -0.52 2.22
N GLN A 194 17.49 0.02 3.30
CA GLN A 194 17.28 -0.53 4.63
C GLN A 194 15.86 -0.30 5.13
N THR A 195 15.31 0.90 4.93
CA THR A 195 13.91 1.24 5.20
C THR A 195 12.97 0.36 4.39
N GLU A 196 13.22 0.17 3.09
CA GLU A 196 12.37 -0.65 2.24
C GLU A 196 12.42 -2.14 2.64
N LYS A 197 13.55 -2.64 3.13
CA LYS A 197 13.66 -4.00 3.69
C LYS A 197 12.79 -4.18 4.94
N GLU A 198 12.80 -3.24 5.87
CA GLU A 198 11.94 -3.33 7.07
C GLU A 198 10.45 -3.24 6.70
N ARG A 199 10.11 -2.36 5.75
CA ARG A 199 8.75 -2.30 5.18
C ARG A 199 8.32 -3.61 4.53
N ILE A 200 9.21 -4.26 3.75
CA ILE A 200 8.93 -5.57 3.15
C ILE A 200 8.75 -6.63 4.24
N LYS A 201 9.57 -6.65 5.28
CA LYS A 201 9.42 -7.62 6.39
C LYS A 201 8.07 -7.46 7.08
N ALA A 202 7.62 -6.22 7.29
CA ALA A 202 6.39 -5.92 7.98
C ALA A 202 5.13 -6.19 7.15
N ILE A 203 5.14 -5.88 5.84
CA ILE A 203 3.96 -6.12 4.98
C ILE A 203 3.65 -7.63 4.79
N ARG A 204 4.59 -8.54 5.13
CA ARG A 204 4.34 -9.99 5.08
C ARG A 204 3.11 -10.41 5.88
N ILE A 205 2.88 -9.80 7.03
CA ILE A 205 1.74 -10.12 7.90
C ILE A 205 0.42 -9.68 7.26
N PRO A 206 0.26 -8.40 6.84
CA PRO A 206 -0.88 -7.98 6.05
C PRO A 206 -1.14 -8.81 4.80
N ILE A 207 -0.11 -9.26 4.09
CA ILE A 207 -0.29 -10.14 2.91
C ILE A 207 -0.91 -11.48 3.31
N HIS A 208 -0.42 -12.10 4.39
CA HIS A 208 -0.99 -13.34 4.89
C HIS A 208 -2.47 -13.17 5.25
N ALA A 209 -2.79 -12.19 6.12
CA ALA A 209 -4.13 -11.92 6.58
C ALA A 209 -5.08 -11.56 5.42
N PHE A 210 -4.60 -10.76 4.46
CA PHE A 210 -5.34 -10.41 3.26
C PHE A 210 -5.68 -11.65 2.41
N LEU A 211 -4.70 -12.50 2.13
CA LEU A 211 -4.93 -13.72 1.35
C LEU A 211 -5.89 -14.67 2.07
N GLU A 212 -5.72 -14.85 3.38
CA GLU A 212 -6.65 -15.62 4.21
C GLU A 212 -8.08 -15.07 4.14
N GLN A 213 -8.25 -13.75 4.30
CA GLN A 213 -9.54 -13.10 4.16
C GLN A 213 -10.14 -13.32 2.76
N LYS A 214 -9.35 -13.24 1.69
CA LYS A 214 -9.85 -13.49 0.33
C LYS A 214 -10.37 -14.92 0.17
N PHE A 215 -9.69 -15.91 0.73
CA PHE A 215 -10.17 -17.31 0.71
C PHE A 215 -11.39 -17.55 1.61
N LYS A 216 -11.50 -16.86 2.75
CA LYS A 216 -12.66 -16.97 3.65
C LYS A 216 -13.93 -16.32 3.07
N THR A 217 -13.78 -15.21 2.36
CA THR A 217 -14.90 -14.36 1.92
C THR A 217 -15.30 -14.59 0.47
N ASN A 218 -14.46 -15.23 -0.35
CA ASN A 218 -14.72 -15.43 -1.77
C ASN A 218 -14.64 -16.90 -2.17
N LYS A 219 -15.29 -17.25 -3.29
CA LYS A 219 -15.11 -18.55 -3.92
C LYS A 219 -13.65 -18.75 -4.34
N PHE A 220 -13.18 -20.01 -4.28
CA PHE A 220 -11.80 -20.38 -4.63
C PHE A 220 -11.29 -19.74 -5.93
N ARG A 221 -12.09 -19.74 -7.01
CA ARG A 221 -11.70 -19.16 -8.31
C ARG A 221 -11.32 -17.68 -8.23
N VAL A 222 -11.96 -16.91 -7.36
CA VAL A 222 -11.68 -15.48 -7.17
C VAL A 222 -10.45 -15.32 -6.28
N ALA A 223 -10.43 -15.98 -5.12
CA ALA A 223 -9.29 -15.94 -4.19
C ALA A 223 -7.97 -16.39 -4.84
N LYS A 224 -8.03 -17.44 -5.69
CA LYS A 224 -6.90 -17.98 -6.44
C LYS A 224 -6.15 -16.89 -7.24
N LYS A 225 -6.86 -15.91 -7.79
CA LYS A 225 -6.21 -14.85 -8.58
C LYS A 225 -5.21 -14.03 -7.76
N TYR A 226 -5.51 -13.80 -6.48
CA TYR A 226 -4.66 -13.03 -5.58
C TYR A 226 -3.41 -13.82 -5.17
N ILE A 227 -3.55 -15.11 -4.85
CA ILE A 227 -2.38 -15.95 -4.57
C ILE A 227 -1.53 -16.17 -5.82
N ASP A 228 -2.12 -16.37 -7.01
CA ASP A 228 -1.36 -16.45 -8.27
C ASP A 228 -0.59 -15.15 -8.54
N TYR A 229 -1.22 -14.00 -8.27
CA TYR A 229 -0.58 -12.69 -8.39
C TYR A 229 0.59 -12.54 -7.41
N PHE A 230 0.42 -12.97 -6.16
CA PHE A 230 1.48 -12.97 -5.16
C PHE A 230 2.64 -13.89 -5.56
N LEU A 231 2.36 -15.13 -6.00
CA LEU A 231 3.37 -16.08 -6.47
C LEU A 231 4.19 -15.48 -7.62
N LYS A 232 3.52 -14.87 -8.60
CA LYS A 232 4.19 -14.18 -9.72
C LYS A 232 5.16 -13.09 -9.25
N ILE A 233 4.84 -12.39 -8.16
CA ILE A 233 5.73 -11.34 -7.60
C ILE A 233 6.94 -11.96 -6.92
N ILE A 234 6.75 -12.97 -6.07
CA ILE A 234 7.87 -13.55 -5.32
C ILE A 234 8.80 -14.41 -6.19
N GLU A 235 8.27 -14.97 -7.29
CA GLU A 235 9.03 -15.71 -8.30
C GLU A 235 9.72 -14.79 -9.32
N SER A 236 9.45 -13.49 -9.29
CA SER A 236 10.15 -12.51 -10.14
C SER A 236 11.61 -12.36 -9.70
N SER A 237 12.46 -11.82 -10.60
CA SER A 237 13.86 -11.52 -10.29
C SER A 237 14.00 -10.67 -9.02
N ASP A 238 13.18 -9.64 -8.85
CA ASP A 238 13.20 -8.77 -7.67
C ASP A 238 12.75 -9.51 -6.40
N GLY A 239 11.76 -10.39 -6.52
CA GLY A 239 11.31 -11.25 -5.41
C GLY A 239 12.40 -12.24 -4.96
N LEU A 240 13.06 -12.90 -5.91
CA LEU A 240 14.14 -13.87 -5.62
C LEU A 240 15.36 -13.19 -4.99
N LYS A 241 15.71 -11.98 -5.43
CA LYS A 241 16.79 -11.18 -4.84
C LYS A 241 16.57 -10.89 -3.35
N MET A 242 15.33 -10.79 -2.88
CA MET A 242 15.07 -10.56 -1.45
C MET A 242 15.52 -11.73 -0.59
N GLU A 243 15.34 -12.95 -1.08
CA GLU A 243 15.82 -14.15 -0.38
C GLU A 243 17.34 -14.24 -0.47
N THR A 244 17.89 -14.13 -1.68
CA THR A 244 19.32 -14.40 -1.92
C THR A 244 20.26 -13.31 -1.43
N LEU A 245 19.85 -12.04 -1.47
CA LEU A 245 20.70 -10.90 -1.11
C LEU A 245 20.37 -10.30 0.25
N HIS A 246 19.15 -10.50 0.76
CA HIS A 246 18.68 -9.82 1.96
C HIS A 246 18.15 -10.76 3.05
N SER A 247 18.14 -12.08 2.80
CA SER A 247 17.63 -13.10 3.73
C SER A 247 16.17 -12.86 4.16
N ILE A 248 15.35 -12.30 3.27
CA ILE A 248 13.92 -12.06 3.50
C ILE A 248 13.09 -13.07 2.70
N SER A 249 12.65 -14.13 3.38
CA SER A 249 11.88 -15.19 2.74
C SER A 249 10.41 -14.83 2.63
N LEU A 250 9.99 -14.50 1.41
CA LEU A 250 8.59 -14.24 1.07
C LEU A 250 7.79 -15.54 0.86
N LEU A 251 8.47 -16.65 0.51
CA LEU A 251 7.87 -17.97 0.35
C LEU A 251 7.27 -18.52 1.66
N ASN A 252 7.77 -18.09 2.81
CA ASN A 252 7.23 -18.50 4.11
C ASN A 252 5.76 -18.09 4.29
N ILE A 253 5.30 -17.01 3.64
CA ILE A 253 3.88 -16.62 3.63
C ILE A 253 3.03 -17.70 2.97
N VAL A 254 3.49 -18.25 1.83
CA VAL A 254 2.78 -19.32 1.10
C VAL A 254 2.71 -20.59 1.96
N LYS A 255 3.81 -20.94 2.64
CA LYS A 255 3.85 -22.10 3.53
C LYS A 255 2.86 -21.98 4.69
N SER A 256 2.80 -20.82 5.34
CA SER A 256 1.84 -20.54 6.41
C SER A 256 0.40 -20.61 5.90
N LEU A 257 0.11 -19.92 4.80
CA LEU A 257 -1.24 -19.87 4.22
C LEU A 257 -1.74 -21.27 3.82
N LYS A 258 -0.85 -22.14 3.35
CA LYS A 258 -1.20 -23.52 3.04
C LYS A 258 -1.68 -24.27 4.28
N ALA A 259 -0.96 -24.15 5.39
CA ALA A 259 -1.32 -24.79 6.66
C ALA A 259 -2.62 -24.23 7.24
N ASP A 260 -2.78 -22.91 7.18
CA ASP A 260 -3.87 -22.22 7.88
C ASP A 260 -5.18 -22.26 7.11
N VAL A 261 -5.11 -22.23 5.77
CA VAL A 261 -6.27 -21.97 4.91
C VAL A 261 -6.42 -23.06 3.84
N LEU A 262 -5.44 -23.25 2.95
CA LEU A 262 -5.64 -24.08 1.76
C LEU A 262 -5.94 -25.55 2.11
N ASN A 263 -5.31 -26.10 3.15
CA ASN A 263 -5.60 -27.45 3.61
C ASN A 263 -7.00 -27.62 4.22
N LYS A 264 -7.72 -26.52 4.48
CA LYS A 264 -9.06 -26.48 5.09
C LYS A 264 -10.15 -26.01 4.13
N VAL A 265 -9.81 -25.72 2.86
CA VAL A 265 -10.80 -25.35 1.84
C VAL A 265 -11.47 -26.61 1.31
N ASP A 266 -12.80 -26.69 1.43
CA ASP A 266 -13.61 -27.87 1.08
C ASP A 266 -13.43 -28.36 -0.37
N TYR A 267 -13.01 -27.47 -1.30
CA TYR A 267 -12.77 -27.84 -2.68
C TYR A 267 -11.62 -27.04 -3.31
N ILE A 268 -10.48 -27.73 -3.52
CA ILE A 268 -9.40 -27.28 -4.40
C ILE A 268 -9.41 -28.18 -5.64
N PRO A 269 -9.57 -27.63 -6.86
CA PRO A 269 -9.49 -28.43 -8.09
C PRO A 269 -8.16 -29.18 -8.18
N GLU A 270 -8.16 -30.49 -8.44
CA GLU A 270 -6.96 -31.34 -8.46
C GLU A 270 -5.82 -30.79 -9.33
N LYS A 271 -6.15 -30.17 -10.47
CA LYS A 271 -5.18 -29.52 -11.37
C LYS A 271 -4.34 -28.44 -10.69
N TYR A 272 -4.85 -27.80 -9.63
CA TYR A 272 -4.14 -26.79 -8.87
C TYR A 272 -3.14 -27.40 -7.89
N LEU A 273 -3.50 -28.54 -7.29
CA LEU A 273 -2.61 -29.32 -6.43
C LEU A 273 -1.42 -29.92 -7.22
N ARG A 274 -1.62 -30.19 -8.52
CA ARG A 274 -0.59 -30.74 -9.42
C ARG A 274 0.31 -29.68 -10.09
N ASN A 275 -0.23 -28.51 -10.47
CA ASN A 275 0.52 -27.50 -11.24
C ASN A 275 1.40 -26.57 -10.39
N HIS A 276 1.05 -26.38 -9.12
CA HIS A 276 1.96 -25.76 -8.17
C HIS A 276 2.45 -26.89 -7.27
N ASN A 277 3.74 -27.22 -7.38
CA ASN A 277 4.45 -28.09 -6.45
C ASN A 277 4.50 -27.49 -5.02
N LEU A 278 3.37 -27.06 -4.48
CA LEU A 278 3.18 -26.69 -3.08
C LEU A 278 3.44 -27.88 -2.14
N ILE A 279 3.56 -29.09 -2.69
CA ILE A 279 3.91 -30.34 -1.99
C ILE A 279 5.42 -30.66 -2.11
N THR A 280 6.14 -30.11 -3.09
CA THR A 280 7.57 -30.39 -3.29
C THR A 280 8.29 -29.15 -3.82
N PHE A 281 8.63 -28.22 -2.92
CA PHE A 281 9.79 -27.34 -3.13
C PHE A 281 10.98 -27.99 -2.43
N PRO A 282 11.80 -28.84 -3.11
CA PRO A 282 13.10 -29.20 -2.59
C PRO A 282 14.05 -28.07 -2.99
N PHE A 283 14.16 -27.01 -2.17
CA PHE A 283 15.45 -26.33 -2.13
C PHE A 283 16.35 -27.13 -1.20
N VAL A 284 16.92 -28.20 -1.77
CA VAL A 284 18.21 -28.70 -1.32
C VAL A 284 19.19 -27.60 -1.69
N PHE A 285 19.48 -26.69 -0.77
CA PHE A 285 20.80 -26.07 -0.75
C PHE A 285 21.75 -27.21 -0.40
N SER A 286 22.25 -27.91 -1.43
CA SER A 286 23.43 -28.73 -1.26
C SER A 286 24.56 -27.74 -0.99
N ASP A 287 24.87 -27.61 0.28
CA ASP A 287 26.10 -27.05 0.78
C ASP A 287 27.26 -27.93 0.25
N LYS A 288 27.66 -27.65 -0.99
CA LYS A 288 28.83 -28.23 -1.65
C LYS A 288 29.37 -27.20 -2.63
N ARG A 289 30.19 -26.30 -2.09
CA ARG A 289 31.48 -25.89 -2.67
C ARG A 289 32.07 -24.75 -1.83
N PHE A 290 32.77 -25.12 -0.76
CA PHE A 290 34.01 -24.47 -0.31
C PHE A 290 34.80 -25.51 0.50
N PHE A 291 35.52 -26.36 -0.23
CA PHE A 291 36.91 -26.71 0.07
C PHE A 291 37.74 -26.15 -1.08
#